data_AF-A0AA39SVV7-F1
#
_entry.id   AF-A0AA39SVV7-F1
#
_cell.length_a   1.000
_cell.length_b   1.000
_cell.length_c   1.000
_cell.angle_alpha   90.00
_cell.angle_beta   90.00
_cell.angle_gamma   90.00
#
_symmetry.space_group_name_H-M   'P 1'
#
loop_
_entity.id
_entity.type
_entity.pdbx_description
1 polymer ?
#
loop_
_entity_poly.entity_id
_entity_poly.type
_entity_poly.pdbx_seq_one_letter_code
_entity_poly.pdbx_strand_id
1 'polypeptide(L)'
;MRRTIVELCNIVATRGARLAAAGILGILKKMGRDIARDGEKQKTVVALDGGLYEHYSEYSKCLANTLEELLREEVYKSIFLEHANDGSGIGAALLAASHSLYRPADSS
;
A
#
# COMPACT_ATOMS: atom_id res chain seq x y z
N MET A 1 -31.87 -5.53 14.29
CA MET A 1 -31.71 -5.17 12.86
C MET A 1 -30.40 -4.41 12.60
N ARG A 2 -30.14 -3.25 13.21
CA ARG A 2 -28.87 -2.49 13.00
C ARG A 2 -27.59 -3.30 13.31
N ARG A 3 -27.58 -4.08 14.39
CA ARG A 3 -26.44 -4.95 14.77
C ARG A 3 -26.08 -5.96 13.68
N THR A 4 -27.07 -6.64 13.11
CA THR A 4 -26.88 -7.62 12.04
C THR A 4 -26.29 -7.01 10.77
N ILE A 5 -26.68 -5.77 10.44
CA ILE A 5 -26.13 -5.04 9.30
C ILE A 5 -24.65 -4.72 9.53
N VAL A 6 -24.30 -4.23 10.73
CA VAL A 6 -22.91 -3.95 11.09
C VAL A 6 -22.05 -5.22 11.03
N GLU A 7 -22.55 -6.33 11.56
CA GLU A 7 -21.87 -7.63 11.53
C GLU A 7 -21.63 -8.10 10.08
N LEU A 8 -22.64 -7.98 9.20
CA LEU A 8 -22.49 -8.32 7.78
C LEU A 8 -21.45 -7.43 7.08
N CYS A 9 -21.53 -6.11 7.28
CA CYS A 9 -20.56 -5.17 6.73
C CYS A 9 -19.13 -5.48 7.18
N ASN A 10 -18.94 -5.82 8.46
CA ASN A 10 -17.65 -6.21 8.99
C ASN A 10 -17.12 -7.49 8.33
N ILE A 11 -17.97 -8.49 8.08
CA ILE A 11 -17.56 -9.73 7.37
C ILE A 11 -17.09 -9.39 5.95
N VAL A 12 -17.85 -8.57 5.23
CA VAL A 12 -17.52 -8.16 3.85
C VAL A 12 -16.23 -7.35 3.81
N ALA A 13 -16.08 -6.37 4.71
CA ALA A 13 -14.88 -5.53 4.81
C ALA A 13 -13.64 -6.35 5.16
N THR A 14 -13.76 -7.27 6.13
CA THR A 14 -12.66 -8.19 6.53
C THR A 14 -12.21 -9.05 5.35
N ARG A 15 -13.16 -9.65 4.61
CA ARG A 15 -12.81 -10.44 3.42
C ARG A 15 -12.12 -9.58 2.37
N GLY A 16 -12.61 -8.36 2.13
CA GLY A 16 -12.02 -7.41 1.20
C GLY A 16 -10.57 -7.07 1.57
N ALA A 17 -10.33 -6.71 2.84
CA ALA A 17 -9.01 -6.38 3.35
C ALA A 17 -8.02 -7.54 3.21
N ARG A 18 -8.45 -8.77 3.54
CA ARG A 18 -7.60 -9.97 3.40
C ARG A 18 -7.23 -10.27 1.95
N LEU A 19 -8.17 -10.14 1.03
CA LEU A 19 -7.93 -10.33 -0.41
C LEU A 19 -7.01 -9.24 -0.97
N ALA A 20 -7.18 -7.98 -0.55
CA ALA A 20 -6.30 -6.89 -0.94
C ALA A 20 -4.86 -7.11 -0.43
N ALA A 21 -4.70 -7.53 0.83
CA ALA A 21 -3.41 -7.91 1.41
C ALA A 21 -2.72 -9.02 0.61
N ALA A 22 -3.46 -10.07 0.22
CA ALA A 22 -2.93 -11.14 -0.63
C ALA A 22 -2.49 -10.63 -2.02
N GLY A 23 -3.22 -9.66 -2.59
CA GLY A 23 -2.83 -8.99 -3.83
C GLY A 23 -1.51 -8.21 -3.69
N ILE A 24 -1.38 -7.42 -2.62
CA ILE A 24 -0.14 -6.69 -2.30
C ILE A 24 1.03 -7.67 -2.14
N LEU A 25 0.82 -8.78 -1.41
CA LEU A 25 1.82 -9.83 -1.29
C LEU A 25 2.23 -10.41 -2.66
N GLY A 26 1.28 -10.59 -3.57
CA GLY A 26 1.59 -11.02 -4.94
C GLY A 26 2.54 -10.07 -5.66
N ILE A 27 2.35 -8.76 -5.50
CA ILE A 27 3.24 -7.73 -6.05
C ILE A 27 4.62 -7.79 -5.38
N LEU A 28 4.67 -7.91 -4.04
CA LEU A 28 5.92 -8.06 -3.29
C LEU A 28 6.71 -9.28 -3.74
N LYS A 29 6.04 -10.42 -3.92
CA LYS A 29 6.61 -11.65 -4.49
C LYS A 29 7.17 -11.44 -5.88
N LYS A 30 6.41 -10.77 -6.76
CA LYS A 30 6.85 -10.48 -8.12
C LYS A 30 8.11 -9.62 -8.16
N MET A 31 8.25 -8.69 -7.21
CA MET A 31 9.43 -7.83 -7.04
C MET A 31 10.57 -8.51 -6.26
N GLY A 32 10.37 -9.72 -5.73
CA GLY A 32 11.32 -10.43 -4.87
C GLY A 32 11.57 -9.74 -3.52
N ARG A 33 10.56 -9.04 -3.00
CA ARG A 33 10.56 -8.30 -1.72
C ARG A 33 9.85 -9.04 -0.59
N ASP A 34 9.41 -10.27 -0.84
CA ASP A 34 8.73 -11.14 0.15
C ASP A 34 9.70 -11.99 0.99
N ILE A 35 11.00 -11.94 0.67
CA ILE A 35 12.06 -12.70 1.34
C ILE A 35 13.17 -11.74 1.78
N ALA A 36 13.66 -11.91 3.01
CA ALA A 36 14.82 -11.19 3.51
C ALA A 36 16.07 -11.66 2.76
N ARG A 37 16.85 -10.72 2.21
CA ARG A 37 18.15 -11.00 1.59
C ARG A 37 19.25 -10.62 2.56
N ASP A 38 20.17 -11.55 2.81
CA ASP A 38 21.31 -11.30 3.68
C ASP A 38 22.13 -10.10 3.17
N GLY A 39 22.32 -9.12 4.05
CA GLY A 39 23.10 -7.91 3.78
C GLY A 39 22.33 -6.72 3.21
N GLU A 40 21.07 -6.86 2.78
CA GLU A 40 20.29 -5.74 2.22
C GLU A 40 19.06 -5.40 3.10
N LYS A 41 19.14 -4.30 3.85
CA LYS A 41 17.95 -3.70 4.49
C LYS A 41 17.13 -2.93 3.45
N GLN A 42 16.32 -3.63 2.68
CA GLN A 42 15.51 -3.01 1.64
C GLN A 42 14.16 -2.54 2.19
N LYS A 43 14.09 -1.25 2.52
CA LYS A 43 12.83 -0.60 2.86
C LYS A 43 11.90 -0.59 1.64
N THR A 44 10.71 -1.17 1.78
CA THR A 44 9.66 -1.15 0.77
C THR A 44 8.50 -0.31 1.28
N VAL A 45 8.05 0.66 0.49
CA VAL A 45 6.90 1.49 0.81
C VAL A 45 5.79 1.18 -0.20
N VAL A 46 4.59 0.93 0.29
CA VAL A 46 3.38 0.75 -0.52
C VAL A 46 2.49 1.96 -0.26
N ALA A 47 2.41 2.85 -1.26
CA ALA A 47 1.49 3.97 -1.22
C ALA A 47 0.06 3.46 -1.43
N LEU A 48 -0.84 3.80 -0.51
CA LEU A 48 -2.25 3.46 -0.55
C LEU A 48 -3.06 4.75 -0.61
N ASP A 49 -4.03 4.78 -1.51
CA ASP A 49 -4.94 5.91 -1.68
C ASP A 49 -6.36 5.36 -1.82
N GLY A 50 -7.35 6.12 -1.36
CA GLY A 50 -8.76 5.80 -1.47
C GLY A 50 -9.50 5.83 -0.13
N GLY A 51 -10.73 6.37 -0.19
CA GLY A 51 -11.53 6.67 1.00
C GLY A 51 -11.85 5.47 1.90
N LEU A 52 -11.86 4.23 1.37
CA LEU A 52 -12.06 3.02 2.20
C LEU A 52 -10.86 2.78 3.13
N TYR A 53 -9.64 2.92 2.64
CA TYR A 53 -8.44 2.76 3.45
C TYR A 53 -8.27 3.93 4.43
N GLU A 54 -8.59 5.14 3.99
CA GLU A 54 -8.50 6.36 4.80
C GLU A 54 -9.52 6.40 5.95
N HIS A 55 -10.79 6.16 5.66
CA HIS A 55 -11.88 6.47 6.59
C HIS A 55 -12.38 5.25 7.37
N TYR A 56 -12.06 4.01 6.96
CA TYR A 56 -12.48 2.80 7.65
C TYR A 56 -11.29 2.15 8.37
N SER A 57 -11.06 2.52 9.63
CA SER A 57 -9.88 2.10 10.40
C SER A 57 -9.74 0.58 10.57
N GLU A 58 -10.86 -0.14 10.62
CA GLU A 58 -10.90 -1.58 10.82
C GLU A 58 -10.51 -2.31 9.53
N TYR A 59 -10.81 -1.71 8.38
CA TYR A 59 -10.32 -2.19 7.08
C TYR A 59 -8.80 -2.04 6.98
N SER A 60 -8.26 -0.86 7.29
CA SER A 60 -6.81 -0.60 7.21
C SER A 60 -6.02 -1.45 8.21
N LYS A 61 -6.50 -1.60 9.45
CA LYS A 61 -5.93 -2.52 10.45
C LYS A 61 -5.98 -3.98 9.98
N CYS A 62 -7.13 -4.44 9.47
CA CYS A 62 -7.26 -5.81 8.98
C CYS A 62 -6.29 -6.09 7.82
N LEU A 63 -6.12 -5.13 6.91
CA LEU A 63 -5.18 -5.23 5.79
C LEU A 63 -3.73 -5.34 6.29
N ALA A 64 -3.31 -4.46 7.20
CA ALA A 64 -1.96 -4.48 7.78
C ALA A 64 -1.67 -5.78 8.54
N ASN A 65 -2.59 -6.19 9.41
CA ASN A 65 -2.46 -7.44 10.18
C ASN A 65 -2.43 -8.67 9.27
N THR A 66 -3.19 -8.67 8.18
CA THR A 66 -3.15 -9.79 7.22
C THR A 66 -1.84 -9.83 6.46
N LEU A 67 -1.25 -8.68 6.12
CA LEU A 67 0.10 -8.66 5.54
C LEU A 67 1.15 -9.20 6.52
N GLU A 68 1.07 -8.82 7.80
CA GLU A 68 1.92 -9.36 8.86
C GLU A 68 1.77 -10.88 9.02
N GLU A 69 0.53 -11.39 9.00
CA GLU A 69 0.22 -12.83 9.05
C GLU A 69 0.83 -13.61 7.87
N LEU A 70 0.81 -13.01 6.68
CA LEU A 70 1.26 -13.67 5.45
C LEU A 70 2.77 -13.58 5.21
N LEU A 71 3.45 -12.66 5.89
CA LEU A 71 4.88 -12.40 5.75
C LEU A 71 5.64 -12.92 6.96
N ARG A 72 6.95 -13.12 6.81
CA ARG A 72 7.82 -13.36 7.96
C ARG A 72 8.03 -12.04 8.70
N GLU A 73 8.17 -12.09 10.02
CA GLU A 73 8.29 -10.91 10.88
C GLU A 73 9.44 -9.98 10.43
N GLU A 74 10.56 -10.55 10.00
CA GLU A 74 11.72 -9.78 9.54
C GLU A 74 11.45 -9.02 8.24
N VAL A 75 10.64 -9.62 7.35
CA VAL A 75 10.26 -9.01 6.07
C VAL A 75 9.19 -7.94 6.29
N TYR A 76 8.18 -8.23 7.11
CA TYR A 76 7.11 -7.29 7.42
C TYR A 76 7.65 -5.97 8.01
N LYS A 77 8.64 -6.04 8.91
CA LYS A 77 9.30 -4.84 9.48
C LYS A 77 9.98 -3.93 8.46
N SER A 78 10.20 -4.41 7.23
CA SER A 78 10.76 -3.63 6.13
C SER A 78 9.70 -3.04 5.19
N ILE A 79 8.42 -3.37 5.38
CA ILE A 79 7.30 -2.94 4.55
C ILE A 79 6.49 -1.88 5.30
N PHE A 80 6.27 -0.74 4.64
CA PHE A 80 5.53 0.39 5.18
C PHE A 80 4.32 0.67 4.29
N LEU A 81 3.13 0.65 4.88
CA LEU A 81 1.90 1.06 4.21
C LEU A 81 1.68 2.54 4.50
N GLU A 82 1.80 3.38 3.48
CA GLU A 82 1.73 4.83 3.63
C GLU A 82 0.51 5.37 2.90
N HIS A 83 -0.27 6.21 3.60
CA HIS A 83 -1.41 6.86 2.99
C HIS A 83 -0.94 8.01 2.08
N ALA A 84 -1.36 8.00 0.82
CA ALA A 84 -0.95 8.95 -0.20
C ALA A 84 -2.14 9.79 -0.69
N ASN A 85 -2.52 10.81 0.08
CA ASN A 85 -3.59 11.76 -0.27
C ASN A 85 -3.33 12.42 -1.63
N ASP A 86 -4.26 12.24 -2.57
CA ASP A 86 -4.19 12.79 -3.92
C ASP A 86 -2.86 12.46 -4.65
N GLY A 87 -2.26 11.30 -4.33
CA GLY A 87 -0.95 10.91 -4.83
C GLY A 87 -0.89 10.84 -6.36
N SER A 88 -2.02 10.50 -7.01
CA SER A 88 -2.12 10.45 -8.46
C SER A 88 -2.04 11.83 -9.13
N GLY A 89 -2.64 12.87 -8.53
CA GLY A 89 -2.62 14.23 -9.08
C GLY A 89 -1.22 14.84 -9.06
N ILE A 90 -0.54 14.75 -7.92
CA ILE A 90 0.85 15.20 -7.78
C ILE A 90 1.78 14.35 -8.66
N GLY A 91 1.60 13.03 -8.67
CA GLY A 91 2.38 12.12 -9.49
C GLY A 91 2.28 12.44 -10.99
N ALA A 92 1.07 12.73 -11.48
CA ALA A 92 0.86 13.13 -12.87
C ALA A 92 1.58 14.44 -13.22
N ALA A 93 1.55 15.43 -12.32
CA ALA A 93 2.26 16.69 -12.52
C ALA A 93 3.79 16.50 -12.54
N LEU A 94 4.34 15.67 -11.65
CA LEU A 94 5.76 15.34 -11.63
C LEU A 94 6.21 14.64 -12.92
N LEU A 95 5.42 13.69 -13.42
CA LEU A 95 5.68 13.03 -14.70
C LEU A 95 5.61 14.03 -15.87
N ALA A 96 4.63 14.93 -15.88
CA ALA A 96 4.53 15.96 -16.91
C ALA A 96 5.76 16.90 -16.90
N ALA A 97 6.27 17.26 -15.72
CA ALA A 97 7.47 18.06 -15.57
C ALA A 97 8.72 17.34 -16.09
N SER A 98 8.92 16.05 -15.77
CA SER A 98 10.06 15.26 -16.24
C SER A 98 10.02 14.97 -17.75
N HIS A 99 8.85 15.07 -18.37
CA HIS A 99 8.65 14.92 -19.81
C HIS A 99 8.37 16.25 -20.52
N SER A 100 8.64 17.39 -19.86
CA SER A 100 8.44 18.70 -20.46
C SER A 100 9.45 18.95 -21.58
N LEU A 101 9.02 19.71 -22.60
CA LEU A 101 9.91 20.18 -23.67
C LEU A 101 10.90 21.25 -23.19
N TYR A 102 10.73 21.76 -21.97
CA TYR A 102 11.64 22.71 -21.35
C TYR A 102 12.88 21.96 -20.84
N ARG A 103 13.98 22.07 -21.58
CA ARG A 103 15.30 21.71 -21.09
C ARG A 103 15.61 22.58 -19.86
N PRO A 104 16.16 22.05 -18.76
CA PRO A 104 16.73 22.90 -17.72
C PRO A 104 17.64 23.89 -18.42
N ALA A 105 17.38 25.19 -18.28
CA ALA A 105 18.25 26.21 -18.85
C ALA A 105 19.67 25.89 -18.40
N ASP A 106 20.60 25.74 -19.36
CA ASP A 106 22.00 25.48 -19.09
C ASP A 106 22.46 26.50 -18.03
N SER A 107 22.70 26.01 -16.82
CA SER A 107 23.24 26.81 -15.72
C SER A 107 24.63 27.26 -16.14
N SER A 108 24.71 28.49 -16.65
CA SER A 108 25.96 29.20 -16.95
C SER A 108 26.69 29.59 -15.67
#